data_AF-G3LRI0-F1
#
_entry.id   AF-G3LRI0-F1
#
_cell.length_a   1.000
_cell.length_b   1.000
_cell.length_c   1.000
_cell.angle_alpha   90.00
_cell.angle_beta   90.00
_cell.angle_gamma   90.00
#
_symmetry.space_group_name_H-M   'P 1'
#
loop_
_entity.id
_entity.type
_entity.pdbx_description
1 polymer ?
#
loop_
_entity_poly.entity_id
_entity_poly.type
_entity_poly.pdbx_seq_one_letter_code
_entity_poly.pdbx_strand_id
1 'polypeptide(L)'
;RKGSKSLEAYSCNIDVFWDLSSAKFGSGPEALEGFYVGVVVDKEMVLLLGDMKKEAFKKTNASPSSLGAVFIAKKEHVFGKRVFATKAQLSADGKIHDLVIECDTSVTDPCLVVRVDGKTMLQVKRLKWKFRGNDTIVVNRMAVEVLWDVHSWLFG
;
A
#
# COMPACT_ATOMS: atom_id res chain seq x y z
N ARG A 1 -2.10 17.58 6.19
CA ARG A 1 -3.03 17.66 7.36
C ARG A 1 -2.34 17.06 8.58
N LYS A 2 -2.55 17.61 9.79
CA LYS A 2 -1.98 17.08 11.05
C LYS A 2 -3.09 16.75 12.04
N GLY A 3 -2.89 15.76 12.91
CA GLY A 3 -3.90 15.36 13.88
C GLY A 3 -3.51 14.14 14.71
N SER A 4 -4.46 13.71 15.54
CA SER A 4 -4.36 12.49 16.33
C SER A 4 -5.73 11.84 16.49
N LYS A 5 -5.76 10.53 16.75
CA LYS A 5 -6.96 9.76 17.04
C LYS A 5 -6.63 8.66 18.03
N SER A 6 -7.40 8.57 19.10
CA SER A 6 -7.30 7.52 20.10
C SER A 6 -8.39 6.47 19.86
N LEU A 7 -8.06 5.22 20.14
CA LEU A 7 -9.00 4.10 20.11
C LEU A 7 -8.58 3.05 21.16
N GLU A 8 -9.53 2.25 21.60
CA GLU A 8 -9.32 1.19 22.57
C GLU A 8 -9.50 -0.16 21.88
N ALA A 9 -8.56 -1.09 22.08
CA ALA A 9 -8.68 -2.46 21.62
C ALA A 9 -7.99 -3.40 22.61
N TYR A 10 -8.63 -4.52 22.95
CA TYR A 10 -8.09 -5.51 23.89
C TYR A 10 -7.65 -4.92 25.24
N SER A 11 -8.36 -3.90 25.74
CA SER A 11 -8.03 -3.14 26.96
C SER A 11 -6.70 -2.36 26.90
N CYS A 12 -6.16 -2.15 25.70
CA CYS A 12 -5.02 -1.27 25.44
C CYS A 12 -5.51 0.04 24.82
N ASN A 13 -4.93 1.16 25.29
CA ASN A 13 -5.11 2.46 24.65
C ASN A 13 -4.13 2.58 23.48
N ILE A 14 -4.68 2.86 22.30
CA ILE A 14 -3.92 3.01 21.06
C ILE A 14 -4.11 4.44 20.56
N ASP A 15 -3.02 5.19 20.52
CA ASP A 15 -2.99 6.55 20.00
C ASP A 15 -2.30 6.61 18.65
N VAL A 16 -3.00 7.10 17.64
CA VAL A 16 -2.47 7.33 16.30
C VAL A 16 -2.23 8.82 16.12
N PHE A 17 -1.01 9.21 15.75
CA PHE A 17 -0.61 10.58 15.47
C PHE A 17 -0.14 10.70 14.03
N TRP A 18 -0.44 11.82 13.37
CA TRP A 18 0.07 12.07 12.03
C TRP A 18 0.36 13.54 11.80
N ASP A 19 1.41 13.79 11.02
CA ASP A 19 1.64 15.07 10.36
C ASP A 19 1.94 14.81 8.89
N LEU A 20 0.99 15.20 8.04
CA LEU A 20 1.09 15.19 6.58
C LEU A 20 1.01 16.64 6.04
N SER A 21 1.32 17.66 6.85
CA SER A 21 1.17 19.07 6.47
C SER A 21 2.23 19.55 5.48
N SER A 22 3.44 18.98 5.56
CA SER A 22 4.56 19.26 4.65
C SER A 22 4.87 18.08 3.72
N ALA A 23 3.96 17.10 3.66
CA ALA A 23 4.16 15.88 2.89
C ALA A 23 4.33 16.21 1.41
N LYS A 24 5.44 15.75 0.81
CA LYS A 24 5.70 15.86 -0.62
C LYS A 24 5.34 14.55 -1.31
N PHE A 25 4.66 14.67 -2.44
CA PHE A 25 4.19 13.52 -3.23
C PHE A 25 4.87 13.53 -4.59
N GLY A 26 5.17 12.33 -5.08
CA GLY A 26 5.62 12.13 -6.45
C GLY A 26 4.45 12.01 -7.43
N SER A 27 4.60 11.18 -8.45
CA SER A 27 3.53 10.80 -9.38
C SER A 27 2.48 9.86 -8.79
N GLY A 28 2.74 9.30 -7.61
CA GLY A 28 1.86 8.35 -6.91
C GLY A 28 1.17 8.93 -5.68
N PRO A 29 0.25 8.18 -5.07
CA PRO A 29 -0.47 8.61 -3.87
C PRO A 29 0.37 8.58 -2.58
N GLU A 30 1.58 8.02 -2.63
CA GLU A 30 2.47 7.88 -1.48
C GLU A 30 3.26 9.15 -1.19
N ALA A 31 3.35 9.53 0.08
CA ALA A 31 4.21 10.61 0.54
C ALA A 31 5.68 10.14 0.53
N LEU A 32 6.56 10.96 -0.03
CA LEU A 32 7.99 10.68 -0.18
C LEU A 32 8.80 11.22 1.00
N GLU A 33 8.46 12.41 1.49
CA GLU A 33 9.17 13.10 2.57
C GLU A 33 8.27 14.16 3.22
N GLY A 34 8.72 14.72 4.35
CA GLY A 34 8.02 15.76 5.08
C GLY A 34 6.77 15.25 5.79
N PHE A 35 6.78 14.00 6.26
CA PHE A 35 5.64 13.43 6.98
C PHE A 35 6.00 12.49 8.13
N TYR A 36 5.04 12.26 9.03
CA TYR A 36 5.03 11.06 9.86
C TYR A 36 3.62 10.53 10.12
N VAL A 37 3.55 9.21 10.37
CA VAL A 37 2.41 8.55 11.02
C VAL A 37 2.97 7.66 12.12
N GLY A 38 2.56 7.90 13.36
CA GLY A 38 3.00 7.17 14.54
C GLY A 38 1.84 6.46 15.23
N VAL A 39 2.07 5.23 15.68
CA VAL A 39 1.14 4.48 16.55
C VAL A 39 1.83 4.26 17.89
N VAL A 40 1.16 4.69 18.95
CA VAL A 40 1.63 4.61 20.33
C VAL A 40 0.69 3.73 21.13
N VAL A 41 1.25 2.78 21.87
CA VAL A 41 0.51 1.90 22.80
C VAL A 41 1.23 1.97 24.14
N ASP A 42 0.51 2.28 25.22
CA ASP A 42 1.06 2.39 26.58
C ASP A 42 2.33 3.27 26.68
N LYS A 43 2.34 4.38 25.92
CA LYS A 43 3.46 5.33 25.78
C LYS A 43 4.69 4.80 25.02
N GLU A 44 4.61 3.63 24.40
CA GLU A 44 5.64 3.13 23.49
C GLU A 44 5.24 3.34 22.02
N MET A 45 6.17 3.86 21.21
CA MET A 45 6.02 4.01 19.77
C MET A 45 6.25 2.65 19.10
N VAL A 46 5.16 1.95 18.77
CA VAL A 46 5.18 0.61 18.16
C VAL A 46 5.29 0.64 16.63
N LEU A 47 4.87 1.74 15.99
CA LEU A 47 5.03 1.97 14.55
C LEU A 47 5.34 3.43 14.32
N LEU A 48 6.36 3.72 13.51
CA LEU A 48 6.67 5.06 13.05
C LEU A 48 7.02 5.03 11.56
N LEU A 49 6.15 5.62 10.75
CA LEU A 49 6.33 5.82 9.31
C LEU A 49 6.72 7.26 9.04
N GLY A 50 7.52 7.47 7.99
CA GLY A 50 7.97 8.79 7.54
C GLY A 50 9.34 9.22 8.08
N ASP A 51 9.79 10.37 7.60
CA ASP A 51 11.11 10.96 7.84
C ASP A 51 11.13 11.94 9.02
N MET A 52 9.99 12.49 9.42
CA MET A 52 9.83 13.44 10.53
C MET A 52 9.85 12.75 11.92
N LYS A 53 10.86 11.92 12.17
CA LYS A 53 10.94 11.08 13.38
C LYS A 53 11.07 11.92 14.66
N LYS A 54 11.86 13.00 14.62
CA LYS A 54 12.11 13.86 15.80
C LYS A 54 10.83 14.57 16.24
N GLU A 55 10.06 15.05 15.27
CA GLU A 55 8.78 15.72 15.46
C GLU A 55 7.74 14.76 16.03
N ALA A 56 7.71 13.52 15.54
CA ALA A 56 6.83 12.48 16.07
C ALA A 56 7.12 12.18 17.55
N PHE A 57 8.37 11.95 17.93
CA PHE A 57 8.74 11.69 19.32
C PHE A 57 8.49 12.90 20.23
N LYS A 58 8.80 14.10 19.77
CA LYS A 58 8.51 15.34 20.51
C LYS A 58 7.00 15.54 20.73
N LYS A 59 6.17 15.17 19.75
CA LYS A 59 4.72 15.34 19.84
C LYS A 59 4.07 14.33 20.78
N THR A 60 4.57 13.09 20.79
CA THR A 60 3.97 11.97 21.51
C THR A 60 4.53 11.77 22.91
N ASN A 61 5.75 12.25 23.19
CA ASN A 61 6.52 11.91 24.38
C ASN A 61 6.65 10.38 24.60
N ALA A 62 6.55 9.59 23.53
CA ALA A 62 6.65 8.14 23.57
C ALA A 62 8.11 7.69 23.63
N SER A 63 8.37 6.57 24.28
CA SER A 63 9.64 5.85 24.14
C SER A 63 9.65 5.04 22.84
N PRO A 64 10.80 4.83 22.18
CA PRO A 64 10.89 3.90 21.08
C PRO A 64 10.64 2.47 21.61
N SER A 65 9.79 1.70 20.91
CA SER A 65 9.62 0.29 21.26
C SER A 65 10.91 -0.50 20.97
N SER A 66 11.20 -1.48 21.82
CA SER A 66 12.29 -2.45 21.60
C SER A 66 11.96 -3.42 20.46
N LEU A 67 10.68 -3.57 20.13
CA LEU A 67 10.18 -4.40 19.05
C LEU A 67 10.03 -3.54 17.79
N GLY A 68 10.79 -3.87 16.75
CA GLY A 68 10.63 -3.23 15.44
C GLY A 68 9.32 -3.67 14.79
N ALA A 69 8.62 -2.74 14.13
CA ALA A 69 7.49 -3.09 13.29
C ALA A 69 7.96 -3.83 12.02
N VAL A 70 7.28 -4.92 11.68
CA VAL A 70 7.50 -5.66 10.44
C VAL A 70 6.32 -5.44 9.51
N PHE A 71 6.59 -5.12 8.25
CA PHE A 71 5.57 -4.98 7.22
C PHE A 71 5.07 -6.37 6.80
N ILE A 72 3.80 -6.67 7.05
CA ILE A 72 3.18 -7.97 6.73
C ILE A 72 2.38 -7.89 5.43
N ALA A 73 1.56 -6.85 5.28
CA ALA A 73 0.68 -6.67 4.13
C ALA A 73 0.30 -5.20 3.94
N LYS A 74 -0.06 -4.85 2.71
CA LYS A 74 -0.66 -3.57 2.33
C LYS A 74 -1.98 -3.82 1.64
N LYS A 75 -3.01 -3.10 2.08
CA LYS A 75 -4.35 -3.10 1.48
C LYS A 75 -4.70 -1.69 1.10
N GLU A 76 -5.05 -1.48 -0.16
CA GLU A 76 -5.40 -0.17 -0.70
C GLU A 76 -6.83 -0.20 -1.25
N HIS A 77 -7.64 0.78 -0.83
CA HIS A 77 -8.98 0.97 -1.36
C HIS A 77 -8.92 2.10 -2.37
N VAL A 78 -9.11 1.74 -3.64
CA VAL A 78 -8.97 2.66 -4.77
C VAL A 78 -10.33 2.85 -5.42
N PHE A 79 -10.73 4.11 -5.62
CA PHE A 79 -11.99 4.45 -6.28
C PHE A 79 -11.70 5.05 -7.67
N GLY A 80 -12.33 4.49 -8.70
CA GLY A 80 -12.54 5.16 -9.98
C GLY A 80 -11.30 5.52 -10.82
N LYS A 81 -10.44 4.56 -11.19
CA LYS A 81 -9.46 4.72 -12.28
C LYS A 81 -9.25 3.38 -13.00
N ARG A 82 -9.14 3.41 -14.34
CA ARG A 82 -8.77 2.25 -15.18
C ARG A 82 -7.35 1.74 -14.91
N VAL A 83 -6.53 2.58 -14.28
CA VAL A 83 -5.13 2.31 -13.98
C VAL A 83 -4.90 2.63 -12.51
N PHE A 84 -4.34 1.66 -11.81
CA PHE A 84 -3.84 1.80 -10.45
C PHE A 84 -2.32 1.64 -10.46
N ALA A 85 -1.61 2.59 -9.86
CA ALA A 85 -0.16 2.56 -9.75
C ALA A 85 0.23 2.71 -8.29
N THR A 86 1.15 1.88 -7.84
CA THR A 86 1.62 1.82 -6.46
C THR A 86 3.07 1.36 -6.43
N LYS A 87 3.73 1.49 -5.28
CA LYS A 87 5.05 0.91 -5.06
C LYS A 87 4.93 -0.26 -4.10
N ALA A 88 5.72 -1.30 -4.38
CA ALA A 88 5.75 -2.52 -3.56
C ALA A 88 7.18 -3.03 -3.42
N GLN A 89 7.55 -3.40 -2.20
CA GLN A 89 8.76 -4.16 -1.92
C GLN A 89 8.35 -5.62 -1.78
N LEU A 90 8.89 -6.48 -2.63
CA LEU A 90 8.43 -7.88 -2.71
C LEU A 90 9.28 -8.82 -1.84
N SER A 91 10.50 -8.41 -1.44
CA SER A 91 11.35 -9.12 -0.47
C SER A 91 11.91 -8.13 0.56
N ALA A 92 12.26 -8.60 1.76
CA ALA A 92 12.64 -7.73 2.89
C ALA A 92 13.85 -6.82 2.60
N ASP A 93 14.81 -7.31 1.81
CA ASP A 93 16.02 -6.62 1.35
C ASP A 93 15.94 -6.23 -0.13
N GLY A 94 14.78 -6.42 -0.76
CA GLY A 94 14.56 -6.20 -2.17
C GLY A 94 14.45 -4.72 -2.52
N LYS A 95 14.67 -4.41 -3.79
CA LYS A 95 14.34 -3.07 -4.31
C LYS A 95 12.84 -2.81 -4.24
N ILE A 96 12.47 -1.54 -4.11
CA ILE A 96 11.09 -1.11 -4.31
C ILE A 96 10.79 -1.15 -5.81
N HIS A 97 9.69 -1.80 -6.16
CA HIS A 97 9.21 -1.94 -7.53
C HIS A 97 8.04 -1.01 -7.82
N ASP A 98 7.97 -0.51 -9.05
CA ASP A 98 6.78 0.15 -9.55
C ASP A 98 5.78 -0.91 -10.02
N LEU A 99 4.60 -0.94 -9.40
CA LEU A 99 3.51 -1.86 -9.73
C LEU A 99 2.37 -1.07 -10.37
N VAL A 100 1.95 -1.52 -11.55
CA VAL A 100 0.79 -0.93 -12.25
C VAL A 100 -0.20 -2.03 -12.60
N ILE A 101 -1.46 -1.82 -12.23
CA ILE A 101 -2.60 -2.68 -12.54
C ILE A 101 -3.55 -1.88 -13.45
N GLU A 102 -3.78 -2.37 -14.66
CA GLU A 102 -4.64 -1.73 -15.65
C GLU A 102 -5.82 -2.65 -15.97
N CYS A 103 -7.03 -2.10 -15.94
CA CYS A 103 -8.25 -2.75 -16.39
C CYS A 103 -9.20 -1.69 -16.94
N ASP A 104 -9.35 -1.64 -18.25
CA ASP A 104 -10.33 -0.78 -18.91
C ASP A 104 -11.54 -1.61 -19.31
N THR A 105 -12.65 -1.48 -18.58
CA THR A 105 -13.89 -2.20 -18.87
C THR A 105 -14.77 -1.52 -19.92
N SER A 106 -14.38 -0.33 -20.40
CA SER A 106 -15.15 0.43 -21.41
C SER A 106 -14.89 -0.01 -22.85
N VAL A 107 -13.86 -0.83 -23.07
CA VAL A 107 -13.52 -1.37 -24.40
C VAL A 107 -14.22 -2.71 -24.67
N THR A 108 -14.34 -3.08 -25.95
CA THR A 108 -15.07 -4.28 -26.39
C THR A 108 -14.53 -5.59 -25.81
N ASP A 109 -13.20 -5.72 -25.71
CA ASP A 109 -12.51 -6.88 -25.13
C ASP A 109 -11.59 -6.42 -23.98
N PRO A 110 -12.14 -6.24 -22.77
CA PRO A 110 -11.37 -5.77 -21.64
C PRO A 110 -10.31 -6.80 -21.23
N CYS A 111 -9.14 -6.30 -20.84
CA CYS A 111 -8.06 -7.12 -20.30
C CYS A 111 -7.53 -6.57 -18.98
N LEU A 112 -7.05 -7.46 -18.13
CA LEU A 112 -6.33 -7.11 -16.91
C LEU A 112 -4.84 -7.19 -17.22
N VAL A 113 -4.11 -6.12 -17.00
CA VAL A 113 -2.67 -6.05 -17.21
C VAL A 113 -2.00 -5.74 -15.89
N VAL A 114 -0.98 -6.52 -15.52
CA VAL A 114 -0.10 -6.22 -14.40
C VAL A 114 1.30 -5.96 -14.93
N ARG A 115 1.85 -4.79 -14.62
CA ARG A 115 3.19 -4.38 -14.97
C ARG A 115 4.04 -4.20 -13.72
N VAL A 116 5.29 -4.63 -13.81
CA VAL A 116 6.31 -4.41 -12.78
C VAL A 116 7.49 -3.72 -13.44
N ASP A 117 7.90 -2.56 -12.90
CA ASP A 117 8.97 -1.71 -13.43
C ASP A 117 8.76 -1.38 -14.93
N GLY A 118 7.51 -1.12 -15.31
CA GLY A 118 7.11 -0.80 -16.68
C GLY A 118 6.95 -2.01 -17.62
N LYS A 119 7.45 -3.20 -17.24
CA LYS A 119 7.33 -4.43 -18.04
C LYS A 119 6.05 -5.18 -17.70
N THR A 120 5.29 -5.56 -18.73
CA THR A 120 4.10 -6.41 -18.57
C THR A 120 4.50 -7.81 -18.09
N MET A 121 3.99 -8.20 -16.92
CA MET A 121 4.24 -9.50 -16.30
C MET A 121 3.04 -10.44 -16.43
N LEU A 122 1.82 -9.89 -16.44
CA LEU A 122 0.58 -10.64 -16.63
C LEU A 122 -0.35 -9.87 -17.57
N GLN A 123 -1.00 -10.59 -18.49
CA GLN A 123 -2.10 -10.07 -19.29
C GLN A 123 -3.22 -11.10 -19.41
N VAL A 124 -4.35 -10.84 -18.76
CA VAL A 124 -5.55 -11.69 -18.82
C VAL A 124 -6.49 -11.12 -19.87
N LYS A 125 -6.57 -11.79 -21.02
CA LYS A 125 -7.52 -11.46 -22.10
C LYS A 125 -8.86 -12.20 -21.90
N ARG A 126 -9.90 -11.77 -22.63
CA ARG A 126 -11.24 -12.37 -22.58
C ARG A 126 -11.81 -12.35 -21.16
N LEU A 127 -11.68 -11.21 -20.46
CA LEU A 127 -12.04 -11.10 -19.04
C LEU A 127 -13.48 -11.49 -18.73
N LYS A 128 -14.42 -11.33 -19.67
CA LYS A 128 -15.81 -11.80 -19.51
C LYS A 128 -15.91 -13.30 -19.17
N TRP A 129 -14.92 -14.10 -19.55
CA TRP A 129 -14.83 -15.52 -19.24
C TRP A 129 -13.80 -15.84 -18.16
N LYS A 130 -12.82 -14.96 -17.94
CA LYS A 130 -11.69 -15.13 -17.01
C LYS A 130 -11.69 -14.08 -15.90
N PHE A 131 -12.87 -13.63 -15.47
CA PHE A 131 -13.01 -12.52 -14.52
C PHE A 131 -12.55 -12.85 -13.10
N ARG A 132 -12.37 -14.13 -12.77
CA ARG A 132 -11.80 -14.61 -11.51
C ARG A 132 -10.73 -15.66 -11.79
N GLY A 133 -9.60 -15.57 -11.11
CA GLY A 133 -8.50 -16.52 -11.30
C GLY A 133 -7.23 -16.09 -10.58
N ASN A 134 -6.18 -16.87 -10.80
CA ASN A 134 -4.85 -16.58 -10.29
C ASN A 134 -3.78 -17.03 -11.30
N ASP A 135 -2.59 -16.46 -11.19
CA ASP A 135 -1.40 -16.84 -11.94
C ASP A 135 -0.15 -16.49 -11.12
N THR A 136 1.00 -17.06 -11.47
CA THR A 136 2.28 -16.75 -10.82
C THR A 136 3.20 -16.01 -11.78
N ILE A 137 3.64 -14.82 -11.39
CA ILE A 137 4.68 -14.08 -12.11
C ILE A 137 6.02 -14.23 -11.39
N VAL A 138 7.12 -14.07 -12.13
CA VAL A 138 8.47 -14.10 -11.55
C VAL A 138 9.10 -12.71 -11.62
N VAL A 139 9.36 -12.11 -10.47
CA VAL A 139 10.02 -10.80 -10.33
C VAL A 139 11.34 -11.00 -9.61
N ASN A 140 12.47 -10.65 -10.24
CA ASN A 140 13.81 -10.86 -9.70
C ASN A 140 14.05 -12.26 -9.10
N ARG A 141 13.65 -13.32 -9.81
CA ARG A 141 13.75 -14.74 -9.38
C ARG A 141 12.82 -15.14 -8.23
N MET A 142 11.93 -14.26 -7.80
CA MET A 142 10.93 -14.57 -6.79
C MET A 142 9.56 -14.79 -7.44
N ALA A 143 8.90 -15.88 -7.05
CA ALA A 143 7.54 -16.17 -7.47
C ALA A 143 6.56 -15.28 -6.68
N VAL A 144 5.69 -14.57 -7.41
CA VAL A 144 4.63 -13.74 -6.84
C VAL A 144 3.31 -14.25 -7.39
N GLU A 145 2.43 -14.69 -6.49
CA GLU A 145 1.09 -15.08 -6.87
C GLU A 145 0.22 -13.83 -7.06
N VAL A 146 -0.48 -13.78 -8.18
CA VAL A 146 -1.41 -12.71 -8.53
C VAL A 146 -2.79 -13.34 -8.60
N LEU A 147 -3.67 -12.92 -7.69
CA LEU A 147 -5.08 -13.31 -7.69
C LEU A 147 -5.92 -12.13 -8.14
N TRP A 148 -6.95 -12.39 -8.93
CA TRP A 148 -7.89 -11.37 -9.36
C TRP A 148 -9.34 -11.83 -9.29
N ASP A 149 -10.19 -10.86 -8.99
CA ASP A 149 -11.63 -10.94 -9.10
C ASP A 149 -12.13 -9.58 -9.57
N VAL A 150 -12.53 -9.50 -10.84
CA VAL A 150 -13.01 -8.27 -11.49
C VAL A 150 -14.49 -8.38 -11.87
N HIS A 151 -15.23 -9.30 -11.24
CA HIS A 151 -16.65 -9.53 -11.55
C HIS A 151 -17.49 -8.25 -11.48
N SER A 152 -17.46 -7.55 -10.35
CA SER A 152 -18.24 -6.32 -10.15
C SER A 152 -17.86 -5.20 -11.12
N TRP A 153 -16.64 -5.19 -11.67
CA TRP A 153 -16.23 -4.18 -12.65
C TRP A 153 -16.81 -4.45 -14.05
N LEU A 154 -17.11 -5.71 -14.37
CA LEU A 154 -17.61 -6.14 -15.68
C LEU A 154 -19.14 -6.23 -15.72
N PHE A 155 -19.78 -6.57 -14.60
CA PHE A 155 -21.19 -6.96 -14.58
C PHE A 155 -22.09 -6.12 -13.65
N GLY A 156 -21.50 -5.28 -12.77
CA GLY A 156 -22.22 -4.54 -11.74
C GLY A 156 -22.35 -5.32 -10.45
#